data_AF-A0A933MZF2-F1
#
_entry.id   AF-A0A933MZF2-F1
#
_cell.length_a   1.000
_cell.length_b   1.000
_cell.length_c   1.000
_cell.angle_alpha   90.00
_cell.angle_beta   90.00
_cell.angle_gamma   90.00
#
_symmetry.space_group_name_H-M   'P 1'
#
loop_
_entity.id
_entity.type
_entity.pdbx_description
1 polymer ?
#
loop_
_entity_poly.entity_id
_entity_poly.type
_entity_poly.pdbx_seq_one_letter_code
_entity_poly.pdbx_strand_id
1 'polypeptide(L)'
;MSSESTNFLAIDLGASSGRTMVGSWDGARLELRELHRFANGAVNVLGHLHWDALQLWTEIKNGLARYAADDAAPLAGIGVDTWGVDFALLD
;
A
#
# COMPACT_ATOMS: atom_id res chain seq x y z
N MET A 1 -5.87 -30.17 -9.78
CA MET A 1 -5.80 -29.43 -8.50
C MET A 1 -5.44 -28.01 -8.88
N SER A 2 -6.34 -27.03 -8.70
CA SER A 2 -5.95 -25.62 -8.83
C SER A 2 -4.83 -25.38 -7.83
N SER A 3 -3.66 -24.94 -8.27
CA SER A 3 -2.64 -24.52 -7.30
C SER A 3 -3.22 -23.35 -6.53
N GLU A 4 -3.16 -23.43 -5.21
CA GLU A 4 -3.61 -22.37 -4.33
C GLU A 4 -2.65 -21.19 -4.52
N SER A 5 -3.14 -20.03 -4.98
CA SER A 5 -2.29 -18.88 -5.24
C SER A 5 -1.85 -18.25 -3.91
N THR A 6 -0.55 -17.99 -3.79
CA THR A 6 0.01 -17.25 -2.65
C THR A 6 -0.13 -15.75 -2.90
N ASN A 7 -0.85 -15.05 -2.03
CA ASN A 7 -1.12 -13.63 -2.19
C ASN A 7 -0.20 -12.78 -1.33
N PHE A 8 0.32 -11.70 -1.92
CA PHE A 8 1.09 -10.66 -1.27
C PHE A 8 0.43 -9.31 -1.51
N LEU A 9 0.58 -8.39 -0.57
CA LEU A 9 0.09 -7.02 -0.72
C LEU A 9 1.27 -6.05 -0.71
N ALA A 10 1.32 -5.19 -1.72
CA ALA A 10 2.36 -4.17 -1.85
C ALA A 10 1.72 -2.78 -1.71
N ILE A 11 2.31 -1.95 -0.87
CA ILE A 11 1.95 -0.54 -0.68
C ILE A 11 3.12 0.30 -1.19
N ASP A 12 2.90 0.99 -2.31
CA ASP A 12 3.87 1.91 -2.90
C ASP A 12 3.39 3.34 -2.66
N LEU A 13 4.17 4.10 -1.90
CA LEU A 13 3.93 5.50 -1.60
C LEU A 13 4.93 6.36 -2.38
N GLY A 14 4.49 6.92 -3.50
CA GLY A 14 5.23 7.93 -4.26
C GLY A 14 4.89 9.35 -3.81
N ALA A 15 5.75 10.31 -4.16
CA ALA A 15 5.59 11.72 -3.74
C ALA A 15 4.28 12.38 -4.21
N SER A 16 3.67 11.91 -5.31
CA SER A 16 2.43 12.46 -5.87
C SER A 16 1.24 11.50 -5.81
N SER A 17 1.47 10.21 -5.58
CA SER A 17 0.41 9.20 -5.49
C SER A 17 0.85 8.02 -4.64
N GLY A 18 -0.09 7.45 -3.90
CA GLY A 18 0.08 6.15 -3.27
C GLY A 18 -0.85 5.11 -3.88
N ARG A 19 -0.49 3.83 -3.75
CA ARG A 19 -1.27 2.72 -4.30
C ARG A 19 -1.05 1.44 -3.53
N THR A 20 -2.10 0.63 -3.48
CA THR A 20 -2.10 -0.71 -2.91
C THR A 20 -2.38 -1.73 -4.00
N MET A 21 -1.49 -2.70 -4.15
CA MET A 21 -1.54 -3.76 -5.16
C MET A 21 -1.58 -5.13 -4.49
N VAL A 22 -2.30 -6.08 -5.08
CA VAL A 22 -2.18 -7.50 -4.77
C VAL A 22 -1.33 -8.16 -5.83
N GLY A 23 -0.36 -8.96 -5.40
CA GLY A 23 0.34 -9.92 -6.24
C GLY A 23 -0.08 -11.34 -5.88
N SER A 24 -0.62 -12.07 -6.84
CA SER A 24 -1.01 -13.48 -6.69
C SER A 24 -0.04 -14.36 -7.47
N TRP A 25 0.65 -15.25 -6.76
CA TRP A 25 1.64 -16.16 -7.32
C TRP A 25 1.11 -17.61 -7.27
N ASP A 26 0.96 -18.25 -8.43
CA ASP A 26 0.42 -19.61 -8.53
C ASP A 26 1.50 -20.71 -8.61
N GLY A 27 2.78 -20.33 -8.50
CA GLY A 27 3.94 -21.21 -8.70
C GLY A 27 4.62 -21.05 -10.07
N ALA A 28 3.99 -20.38 -11.02
CA ALA A 28 4.52 -20.16 -12.37
C ALA A 28 4.31 -18.73 -12.89
N ARG A 29 3.21 -18.07 -12.51
CA ARG A 29 2.81 -16.74 -12.96
C ARG A 29 2.49 -15.83 -11.78
N LEU A 30 2.92 -14.58 -11.90
CA LEU A 30 2.52 -13.49 -11.04
C LEU A 30 1.42 -12.68 -11.73
N GLU A 31 0.27 -12.58 -11.07
CA GLU A 31 -0.82 -11.69 -11.48
C GLU A 31 -0.90 -10.49 -10.54
N LEU A 32 -1.06 -9.30 -11.09
CA LEU A 32 -1.12 -8.05 -10.33
C LEU A 32 -2.49 -7.41 -10.48
N ARG A 33 -3.07 -6.97 -9.35
CA ARG A 33 -4.33 -6.23 -9.32
C ARG A 33 -4.21 -5.01 -8.44
N GLU A 34 -4.59 -3.85 -8.97
CA GLU A 34 -4.70 -2.63 -8.17
C GLU A 34 -5.96 -2.70 -7.32
N LEU A 35 -5.81 -2.49 -6.01
CA LEU A 35 -6.94 -2.40 -5.08
C LEU A 35 -7.34 -0.95 -4.83
N HIS A 36 -6.34 -0.08 -4.72
CA HIS A 36 -6.54 1.28 -4.27
C HIS A 36 -5.46 2.19 -4.82
N ARG A 37 -5.86 3.39 -5.21
CA ARG A 37 -4.97 4.47 -5.64
C ARG A 37 -5.50 5.78 -5.12
N PHE A 38 -4.60 6.61 -4.62
CA PHE A 38 -4.92 7.89 -4.01
C PHE A 38 -3.85 8.92 -4.34
N ALA A 39 -4.23 10.19 -4.30
CA ALA A 39 -3.27 11.28 -4.42
C ALA A 39 -2.43 11.36 -3.14
N ASN A 40 -1.14 11.62 -3.29
CA ASN A 40 -0.25 11.96 -2.19
C ASN A 40 0.33 13.36 -2.44
N GLY A 41 0.58 14.10 -1.38
CA GLY A 41 1.11 15.46 -1.49
C GLY A 41 1.45 16.05 -0.13
N ALA A 42 2.37 16.99 -0.14
CA ALA A 42 2.74 17.70 1.07
C ALA A 42 1.62 18.65 1.52
N VAL A 43 1.48 18.78 2.83
CA VAL A 43 0.63 19.76 3.50
C VAL A 43 1.50 20.83 4.15
N ASN A 44 1.00 22.07 4.21
CA ASN A 44 1.70 23.15 4.89
C ASN A 44 1.36 23.12 6.38
N VAL A 45 2.37 22.93 7.23
CA VAL A 45 2.24 22.99 8.69
C VAL A 45 3.23 24.05 9.18
N LEU A 46 2.70 25.12 9.78
CA LEU A 46 3.49 26.21 10.34
C LEU A 46 4.52 26.81 9.36
N GLY A 47 4.19 26.87 8.06
CA GLY A 47 5.07 27.43 7.02
C GLY A 47 6.04 26.42 6.39
N HIS A 48 6.05 25.18 6.84
CA HIS A 48 6.90 24.11 6.31
C HIS A 48 6.06 23.05 5.60
N LEU A 49 6.66 22.38 4.61
CA LEU A 49 6.03 21.26 3.94
C LEU A 49 6.28 19.97 4.71
N HIS A 50 5.21 19.26 5.01
CA HIS A 50 5.22 17.98 5.69
C HIS A 50 4.38 16.97 4.91
N TRP A 51 4.70 15.69 5.07
CA TRP A 51 3.81 14.63 4.62
C TRP A 51 2.66 14.47 5.60
N ASP A 52 1.45 14.34 5.06
CA ASP A 52 0.27 14.04 5.87
C ASP A 52 0.28 12.54 6.26
N ALA A 53 1.00 12.23 7.34
CA ALA A 53 1.15 10.86 7.82
C ALA A 53 -0.18 10.21 8.21
N LEU A 54 -1.16 10.99 8.69
CA LEU A 54 -2.48 10.48 9.08
C LEU A 54 -3.33 10.16 7.85
N GLN A 55 -3.26 10.98 6.80
CA GLN A 55 -3.90 10.66 5.53
C GLN A 55 -3.26 9.42 4.90
N LEU A 56 -1.92 9.34 4.84
CA LEU A 56 -1.21 8.16 4.34
C LEU A 56 -1.64 6.88 5.07
N TRP A 57 -1.70 6.92 6.40
CA TRP A 57 -2.17 5.79 7.21
C TRP A 57 -3.63 5.42 6.93
N THR A 58 -4.49 6.41 6.74
CA THR A 58 -5.90 6.19 6.38
C THR A 58 -6.01 5.48 5.03
N GLU A 59 -5.25 5.91 4.04
CA GLU A 59 -5.28 5.30 2.70
C GLU A 59 -4.67 3.89 2.66
N ILE A 60 -3.63 3.63 3.46
CA ILE A 60 -3.12 2.27 3.68
C ILE A 60 -4.22 1.36 4.23
N LYS A 61 -4.92 1.78 5.29
CA LYS A 61 -6.03 1.01 5.86
C LYS A 61 -7.16 0.81 4.85
N ASN A 62 -7.45 1.78 4.00
CA ASN A 62 -8.44 1.64 2.93
C ASN A 62 -8.04 0.53 1.95
N GLY A 63 -6.77 0.47 1.53
CA GLY A 63 -6.25 -0.61 0.68
C GLY A 63 -6.36 -1.99 1.33
N LEU A 64 -6.01 -2.10 2.62
CA LEU A 64 -6.14 -3.34 3.39
C LEU A 64 -7.60 -3.77 3.56
N ALA A 65 -8.50 -2.83 3.85
CA ALA A 65 -9.92 -3.10 4.00
C ALA A 65 -10.55 -3.58 2.68
N ARG A 66 -10.14 -3.02 1.54
CA ARG A 66 -10.58 -3.48 0.21
C ARG A 66 -10.13 -4.90 -0.07
N TYR A 67 -8.91 -5.28 0.32
CA TYR A 67 -8.47 -6.68 0.23
C TYR A 67 -9.35 -7.60 1.07
N ALA A 68 -9.58 -7.23 2.34
CA ALA A 68 -10.35 -8.04 3.28
C ALA A 68 -11.83 -8.18 2.87
N ALA A 69 -12.40 -7.19 2.19
CA ALA A 69 -13.79 -7.21 1.73
C ALA A 69 -14.05 -8.17 0.55
N ASP A 70 -13.02 -8.55 -0.21
CA ASP A 70 -13.12 -9.47 -1.35
C ASP A 70 -13.15 -10.96 -0.91
N ASP A 71 -13.38 -11.27 0.38
CA ASP A 71 -13.22 -12.60 0.99
C ASP A 71 -11.89 -13.27 0.60
N ALA A 72 -10.85 -12.44 0.45
CA ALA A 72 -9.60 -12.86 -0.15
C ALA A 72 -8.81 -13.80 0.77
N ALA A 73 -8.08 -14.74 0.16
CA ALA A 73 -7.23 -15.69 0.86
C ALA A 73 -6.23 -14.98 1.80
N PRO A 74 -5.73 -15.65 2.85
CA PRO A 74 -4.72 -15.07 3.74
C PRO A 74 -3.51 -14.53 2.95
N LEU A 75 -3.03 -13.35 3.34
CA LEU A 75 -1.79 -12.79 2.78
C LEU A 75 -0.59 -13.56 3.36
N ALA A 76 0.32 -13.97 2.49
CA ALA A 76 1.61 -14.51 2.90
C ALA A 76 2.59 -13.41 3.35
N GLY A 77 2.35 -12.16 2.94
CA GLY A 77 3.15 -11.02 3.38
C GLY A 77 2.61 -9.69 2.87
N ILE A 78 3.04 -8.62 3.55
CA ILE A 78 2.80 -7.22 3.17
C ILE A 78 4.15 -6.53 3.04
N GLY A 79 4.36 -5.84 1.92
CA GLY A 79 5.52 -4.98 1.69
C GLY A 79 5.10 -3.52 1.59
N VAL A 80 5.94 -2.62 2.11
CA VAL A 80 5.76 -1.17 1.99
C VAL A 80 7.03 -0.59 1.40
N ASP A 81 6.90 0.19 0.33
CA ASP A 81 7.97 1.01 -0.23
C ASP A 81 7.52 2.46 -0.34
N THR A 82 8.47 3.37 -0.14
CA THR A 82 8.22 4.82 -0.13
C THR A 82 9.27 5.56 -0.93
N TRP A 83 9.03 6.84 -1.22
CA TRP A 83 10.11 7.75 -1.57
C TRP A 83 11.17 7.79 -0.45
N GLY A 84 12.42 8.12 -0.82
CA GLY A 84 13.54 8.18 0.12
C GLY A 84 13.74 9.56 0.77
N VAL A 85 14.86 9.71 1.48
CA VAL A 85 15.35 10.95 2.14
C VAL A 85 14.57 11.37 3.39
N ASP A 86 13.24 11.38 3.32
CA ASP A 86 12.41 11.86 4.43
C ASP A 86 12.32 10.86 5.59
N PHE A 87 11.98 11.38 6.76
CA PHE A 87 11.96 10.61 8.01
C PHE A 87 10.85 11.12 8.95
N ALA A 88 10.50 10.30 9.94
CA ALA A 88 9.66 10.67 11.07
C ALA A 88 10.46 10.56 12.37
N LEU A 89 10.25 11.50 13.29
CA LEU A 89 10.81 11.44 14.64
C LEU A 89 9.76 10.81 15.57
N LEU A 90 10.19 9.87 16.43
CA LEU A 90 9.34 9.17 17.41
C LEU A 90 9.87 9.46 18.82
N ASP A 91 8.97 9.45 19.82
CA ASP A 91 9.26 9.66 21.24
C ASP A 91 9.34 8.37 22.07
#